data_AF-D0TMV6-F1
#
_entry.id   AF-D0TMV6-F1
#
_cell.length_a   1.000
_cell.length_b   1.000
_cell.length_c   1.000
_cell.angle_alpha   90.00
_cell.angle_beta   90.00
_cell.angle_gamma   90.00
#
_symmetry.space_group_name_H-M   'P 1'
#
loop_
_entity.id
_entity.type
_entity.pdbx_description
1 polymer ?
#
loop_
_entity_poly.entity_id
_entity_poly.type
_entity_poly.pdbx_seq_one_letter_code
_entity_poly.pdbx_strand_id
1 'polypeptide(L)'
;MEEGFIRFLLPYYANVDKVESPFEIQKFVREVRAGDYESFFRRLQSFFSDIPYELARELELHYQNVLYIVCKLVGFYVKAEYHTSEGRVDMVLQTDKFIYIMEFKLNGTAEEALQQINDKHYSRPFETDSRKLFKIGVNFSAETRNIEKWLVEN
;
A
#
# COMPACT_ATOMS: atom_id res chain seq x y z
N MET A 1 -7.37 20.10 -6.93
CA MET A 1 -6.20 19.41 -7.54
C MET A 1 -6.33 17.89 -7.46
N GLU A 2 -6.82 17.33 -6.34
CA GLU A 2 -6.97 15.88 -6.09
C GLU A 2 -7.94 15.14 -7.05
N GLU A 3 -9.11 15.72 -7.33
CA GLU A 3 -10.05 15.17 -8.32
C GLU A 3 -9.45 15.04 -9.72
N GLY A 4 -8.50 15.92 -10.07
CA GLY A 4 -7.80 15.86 -11.36
C GLY A 4 -6.91 14.62 -11.45
N PHE A 5 -6.13 14.33 -10.42
CA PHE A 5 -5.28 13.14 -10.39
C PHE A 5 -6.11 11.85 -10.51
N ILE A 6 -7.19 11.75 -9.73
CA ILE A 6 -8.10 10.60 -9.74
C ILE A 6 -8.80 10.44 -11.11
N ARG A 7 -9.37 11.52 -11.64
CA ARG A 7 -10.16 11.49 -12.87
C ARG A 7 -9.32 11.28 -14.14
N PHE A 8 -8.06 11.71 -14.13
CA PHE A 8 -7.21 11.69 -15.32
C PHE A 8 -6.14 10.60 -15.31
N LEU A 9 -5.62 10.15 -14.16
CA LEU A 9 -4.58 9.12 -14.13
C LEU A 9 -5.12 7.74 -13.75
N LEU A 10 -6.07 7.62 -12.82
CA LEU A 10 -6.58 6.31 -12.39
C LEU A 10 -7.04 5.39 -13.55
N PRO A 11 -7.74 5.90 -14.58
CA PRO A 11 -8.14 5.07 -15.74
C PRO A 11 -6.98 4.55 -16.59
N TYR A 12 -5.77 5.12 -16.46
CA TYR A 12 -4.56 4.64 -17.16
C TYR A 12 -3.81 3.57 -16.36
N TYR A 13 -4.05 3.46 -15.04
CA TYR A 13 -3.37 2.52 -14.17
C TYR A 13 -4.26 1.38 -13.68
N ALA A 14 -5.58 1.55 -13.73
CA ALA A 14 -6.57 0.49 -13.52
C ALA A 14 -7.76 0.70 -14.44
N ASN A 15 -8.38 -0.39 -14.88
CA ASN A 15 -9.54 -0.37 -15.76
C ASN A 15 -10.82 -0.07 -14.96
N VAL A 16 -10.83 1.04 -14.23
CA VAL A 16 -11.95 1.50 -13.42
C VAL A 16 -12.71 2.60 -14.15
N ASP A 17 -14.01 2.43 -14.28
CA ASP A 17 -14.88 3.43 -14.90
C ASP A 17 -14.76 4.78 -14.16
N LYS A 18 -14.73 5.88 -14.92
CA LYS A 18 -14.52 7.26 -14.40
C LYS A 18 -15.52 7.69 -13.31
N VAL A 19 -16.62 6.97 -13.15
CA VAL A 19 -17.70 7.22 -12.18
C VAL A 19 -17.50 6.43 -10.88
N GLU A 20 -16.85 5.26 -10.92
CA GLU A 20 -16.63 4.39 -9.75
C GLU A 20 -15.34 4.75 -8.99
N SER A 21 -14.38 5.32 -9.72
CA SER A 21 -13.04 5.70 -9.26
C SER A 21 -12.99 6.49 -7.92
N PRO A 22 -13.79 7.55 -7.68
CA PRO A 22 -13.76 8.27 -6.40
C PRO A 22 -14.36 7.47 -5.24
N PHE A 23 -15.37 6.64 -5.50
CA PHE A 23 -16.06 5.85 -4.48
C PHE A 23 -15.20 4.69 -3.98
N GLU A 24 -14.45 4.04 -4.88
CA GLU A 24 -13.49 2.99 -4.52
C GLU A 24 -12.34 3.54 -3.66
N ILE A 25 -11.85 4.74 -3.96
CA ILE A 25 -10.82 5.41 -3.14
C ILE A 25 -11.36 5.75 -1.75
N GLN A 26 -12.60 6.21 -1.63
CA GLN A 26 -13.21 6.43 -0.32
C GLN A 26 -13.33 5.15 0.50
N LYS A 27 -13.50 3.97 -0.13
CA LYS A 27 -13.50 2.69 0.60
C LYS A 27 -12.12 2.38 1.16
N PHE A 28 -11.04 2.50 0.37
CA PHE A 28 -9.67 2.34 0.86
C PHE A 28 -9.39 3.25 2.07
N VAL A 29 -9.76 4.53 1.98
CA VAL A 29 -9.57 5.49 3.09
C VAL A 29 -10.37 5.09 4.33
N ARG A 30 -11.62 4.64 4.15
CA ARG A 30 -12.47 4.17 5.27
C ARG A 30 -11.88 2.95 5.96
N GLU A 31 -11.40 1.97 5.20
CA GLU A 31 -10.79 0.74 5.71
C GLU A 31 -9.52 1.05 6.53
N VAL A 32 -8.63 1.90 6.00
CA VAL A 32 -7.41 2.35 6.69
C VAL A 32 -7.74 3.15 7.97
N ARG A 33 -8.77 4.00 7.96
CA ARG A 33 -9.22 4.73 9.16
C ARG A 33 -9.91 3.84 10.20
N ALA A 34 -10.47 2.71 9.77
CA ALA A 34 -11.16 1.76 10.65
C ALA A 34 -10.23 0.73 11.30
N GLY A 35 -8.97 0.61 10.86
CA GLY A 35 -8.10 -0.49 11.30
C GLY A 35 -8.25 -1.76 10.47
N ASP A 36 -9.06 -1.74 9.40
CA ASP A 36 -9.42 -2.92 8.62
C ASP A 36 -8.43 -3.15 7.46
N TYR A 37 -7.21 -3.52 7.83
CA TYR A 37 -6.15 -3.84 6.86
C TYR A 37 -6.52 -5.05 5.98
N GLU A 38 -7.33 -5.97 6.50
CA GLU A 38 -7.82 -7.14 5.77
C GLU A 38 -8.65 -6.76 4.55
N SER A 39 -9.67 -5.89 4.74
CA SER A 39 -10.48 -5.42 3.62
C SER A 39 -9.70 -4.51 2.69
N PHE A 40 -8.77 -3.70 3.23
CA PHE A 40 -7.84 -2.90 2.43
C PHE A 40 -7.03 -3.76 1.45
N PHE A 41 -6.37 -4.83 1.93
CA PHE A 41 -5.56 -5.70 1.08
C PHE A 41 -6.40 -6.53 0.10
N ARG A 42 -7.58 -7.01 0.48
CA ARG A 42 -8.50 -7.67 -0.45
C ARG A 42 -8.95 -6.76 -1.59
N ARG A 43 -9.21 -5.48 -1.28
CA ARG A 43 -9.56 -4.49 -2.30
C ARG A 43 -8.37 -4.21 -3.21
N LEU A 44 -7.18 -4.10 -2.63
CA LEU A 44 -5.95 -3.91 -3.39
C LEU A 44 -5.67 -5.11 -4.32
N GLN A 45 -5.92 -6.34 -3.87
CA GLN A 45 -5.88 -7.53 -4.72
C GLN A 45 -6.86 -7.47 -5.89
N SER A 46 -8.09 -7.02 -5.63
CA SER A 46 -9.12 -6.87 -6.67
C SER A 46 -8.68 -5.81 -7.69
N PHE A 47 -8.14 -4.69 -7.22
CA PHE A 47 -7.61 -3.62 -8.06
C PHE A 47 -6.47 -4.08 -8.97
N PHE A 48 -5.54 -4.92 -8.48
CA PHE A 48 -4.47 -5.49 -9.29
C PHE A 48 -4.95 -6.48 -10.34
N SER A 49 -5.99 -7.26 -10.05
CA SER A 49 -6.57 -8.23 -11.00
C SER A 49 -7.17 -7.56 -12.24
N ASP A 50 -7.61 -6.30 -12.12
CA ASP A 50 -8.27 -5.56 -13.20
C ASP A 50 -7.28 -4.81 -14.14
N ILE A 51 -5.96 -4.97 -13.94
CA ILE A 51 -4.93 -4.28 -14.74
C ILE A 51 -4.57 -5.07 -16.01
N PRO A 52 -4.73 -4.50 -17.23
CA PRO A 52 -4.45 -5.20 -18.49
C PRO A 52 -2.99 -5.62 -18.67
N TYR A 53 -2.79 -6.81 -19.26
CA TYR A 53 -1.50 -7.47 -19.49
C TYR A 53 -0.46 -6.62 -20.26
N GLU A 54 -0.92 -5.77 -21.19
CA GLU A 54 -0.07 -5.05 -22.15
C GLU A 54 0.69 -3.84 -21.57
N LEU A 55 0.30 -3.34 -20.40
CA LEU A 55 0.91 -2.16 -19.75
C LEU A 55 2.15 -2.47 -18.90
N ALA A 56 2.48 -3.74 -18.69
CA ALA A 56 3.47 -4.18 -17.70
C ALA A 56 4.77 -4.72 -18.35
N ARG A 57 5.41 -3.94 -19.23
CA ARG A 57 6.69 -4.31 -19.87
C ARG A 57 7.87 -4.39 -18.88
N GLU A 58 7.79 -3.67 -17.76
CA GLU A 58 8.74 -3.75 -16.63
C GLU A 58 7.93 -3.98 -15.35
N LEU A 59 7.75 -5.25 -14.99
CA LEU A 59 6.80 -5.69 -13.97
C LEU A 59 7.07 -5.04 -12.59
N GLU A 60 8.34 -4.90 -12.22
CA GLU A 60 8.77 -4.33 -10.94
C GLU A 60 8.50 -2.83 -10.83
N LEU A 61 8.89 -2.07 -11.86
CA LEU A 61 8.60 -0.63 -11.96
C LEU A 61 7.09 -0.37 -12.05
N HIS A 62 6.33 -1.29 -12.66
CA HIS A 62 4.87 -1.19 -12.72
C HIS A 62 4.23 -1.34 -11.32
N TYR A 63 4.61 -2.34 -10.51
CA TYR A 63 4.07 -2.46 -9.13
C TYR A 63 4.48 -1.30 -8.25
N GLN A 64 5.74 -0.86 -8.33
CA GLN A 64 6.20 0.30 -7.60
C GLN A 64 5.36 1.53 -7.98
N ASN A 65 5.05 1.73 -9.25
CA ASN A 65 4.19 2.82 -9.71
C ASN A 65 2.74 2.68 -9.23
N VAL A 66 2.14 1.50 -9.31
CA VAL A 66 0.74 1.28 -8.87
C VAL A 66 0.62 1.43 -7.35
N LEU A 67 1.53 0.85 -6.57
CA LEU A 67 1.60 1.07 -5.13
C LEU A 67 1.83 2.53 -4.82
N TYR A 68 2.77 3.19 -5.51
CA TYR A 68 2.98 4.62 -5.34
C TYR A 68 1.72 5.42 -5.62
N ILE A 69 0.94 5.07 -6.64
CA ILE A 69 -0.31 5.76 -6.99
C ILE A 69 -1.40 5.49 -5.97
N VAL A 70 -1.67 4.23 -5.61
CA VAL A 70 -2.65 3.86 -4.56
C VAL A 70 -2.28 4.56 -3.26
N CYS A 71 -0.99 4.65 -2.94
CA CYS A 71 -0.53 5.20 -1.69
C CYS A 71 -0.36 6.71 -1.74
N LYS A 72 -0.18 7.32 -2.91
CA LYS A 72 -0.46 8.75 -3.11
C LYS A 72 -1.95 9.01 -2.95
N LEU A 73 -2.84 8.17 -3.44
CA LEU A 73 -4.30 8.36 -3.34
C LEU A 73 -4.81 8.23 -1.91
N VAL A 74 -4.35 7.20 -1.18
CA VAL A 74 -4.59 7.03 0.26
C VAL A 74 -3.82 8.09 1.04
N GLY A 75 -2.60 8.41 0.61
CA GLY A 75 -1.68 9.30 1.29
C GLY A 75 -1.88 10.80 1.06
N PHE A 76 -2.65 11.18 0.03
CA PHE A 76 -3.31 12.48 -0.05
C PHE A 76 -4.18 12.70 1.20
N TYR A 77 -4.61 11.63 1.86
CA TYR A 77 -5.33 11.66 3.14
C TYR A 77 -4.48 11.20 4.35
N VAL A 78 -3.24 10.76 4.15
CA VAL A 78 -2.37 10.10 5.15
C VAL A 78 -0.86 10.26 4.83
N LYS A 79 -0.05 10.83 5.74
CA LYS A 79 1.40 11.07 5.49
C LYS A 79 2.15 9.81 5.03
N ALA A 80 2.79 9.87 3.85
CA ALA A 80 3.66 8.82 3.30
C ALA A 80 5.08 9.36 3.02
N GLU A 81 6.06 8.46 3.04
CA GLU A 81 7.52 8.64 3.01
C GLU A 81 8.16 8.97 4.38
N TYR A 82 8.77 7.96 5.01
CA TYR A 82 9.58 8.11 6.21
C TYR A 82 11.01 7.65 5.93
N HIS A 83 11.97 8.56 5.96
CA HIS A 83 13.38 8.22 5.87
C HIS A 83 13.90 7.98 7.29
N THR A 84 14.37 6.77 7.61
CA THR A 84 15.10 6.52 8.88
C THR A 84 16.60 6.55 8.63
N SER A 85 17.37 6.69 9.71
CA SER A 85 18.84 6.58 9.66
C SER A 85 19.36 5.19 9.27
N GLU A 86 18.51 4.16 9.24
CA GLU A 86 18.89 2.76 9.05
C GLU A 86 18.39 2.14 7.72
N GLY A 87 17.58 2.89 6.96
CA GLY A 87 17.04 2.47 5.68
C GLY A 87 15.84 3.31 5.24
N ARG A 88 15.28 2.95 4.08
CA ARG A 88 14.02 3.50 3.59
C ARG A 88 12.95 2.45 3.84
N VAL A 89 11.94 2.79 4.64
CA VAL A 89 10.72 2.00 4.71
C VAL A 89 9.92 2.26 3.44
N ASP A 90 9.35 1.23 2.84
CA ASP A 90 8.55 1.41 1.64
C ASP A 90 7.30 2.25 1.93
N MET A 91 6.67 2.05 3.09
CA MET A 91 5.49 2.80 3.47
C MET A 91 5.27 2.98 4.96
N VAL A 92 4.81 4.17 5.31
CA VAL A 92 4.12 4.41 6.57
C VAL A 92 2.79 5.08 6.26
N LEU A 93 1.70 4.58 6.84
CA LEU A 93 0.39 5.23 6.85
C LEU A 93 0.01 5.58 8.29
N GLN A 94 -0.45 6.80 8.50
CA GLN A 94 -0.86 7.33 9.80
C GLN A 94 -2.28 7.89 9.77
N THR A 95 -3.13 7.42 10.68
CA THR A 95 -4.45 7.99 10.93
C THR A 95 -4.48 8.65 12.32
N ASP A 96 -5.65 9.09 12.77
CA ASP A 96 -5.88 9.54 14.14
C ASP A 96 -5.77 8.40 15.17
N LYS A 97 -5.92 7.13 14.74
CA LYS A 97 -5.97 5.96 15.63
C LYS A 97 -4.92 4.88 15.39
N PHE A 98 -4.40 4.82 14.17
CA PHE A 98 -3.58 3.71 13.69
C PHE A 98 -2.33 4.20 12.97
N ILE A 99 -1.26 3.42 13.09
CA ILE A 99 -0.03 3.54 12.31
C ILE A 99 0.19 2.21 11.61
N TYR A 100 0.47 2.24 10.31
CA TYR A 100 0.79 1.08 9.51
C TYR A 100 2.19 1.26 8.95
N ILE A 101 3.09 0.34 9.25
CA ILE A 101 4.42 0.26 8.67
C ILE A 101 4.41 -0.91 7.72
N MET A 102 4.62 -0.66 6.43
CA MET A 102 4.54 -1.70 5.40
C MET A 102 5.85 -1.78 4.63
N GLU A 103 6.26 -3.01 4.37
CA GLU A 103 7.41 -3.34 3.52
C GLU A 103 6.93 -4.34 2.46
N PHE A 104 7.40 -4.16 1.22
CA PHE A 104 6.97 -4.96 0.09
C PHE A 104 8.12 -5.79 -0.47
N LYS A 105 7.81 -7.02 -0.88
CA LYS A 105 8.73 -7.89 -1.63
C LYS A 105 8.09 -8.28 -2.95
N LEU A 106 8.89 -8.26 -4.01
CA LEU A 106 8.54 -8.87 -5.28
C LEU A 106 9.32 -10.17 -5.41
N ASN A 107 8.62 -11.30 -5.59
CA ASN A 107 9.21 -12.64 -5.68
C ASN A 107 10.07 -13.02 -4.44
N GLY A 108 9.73 -12.49 -3.27
CA GLY A 108 10.31 -12.88 -1.98
C GLY A 108 9.23 -13.51 -1.10
N THR A 109 9.21 -13.17 0.18
CA THR A 109 8.17 -13.61 1.12
C THR A 109 7.66 -12.46 2.00
N ALA A 110 6.44 -12.61 2.53
CA ALA A 110 5.88 -11.65 3.48
C ALA A 110 6.65 -11.68 4.81
N GLU A 111 7.22 -12.83 5.16
CA GLU A 111 8.09 -13.04 6.31
C GLU A 111 9.38 -12.23 6.20
N GLU A 112 10.06 -12.27 5.04
CA GLU A 112 11.26 -11.45 4.79
C GLU A 112 10.96 -9.96 4.88
N ALA A 113 9.80 -9.53 4.36
CA ALA A 113 9.35 -8.15 4.47
C ALA A 113 9.14 -7.74 5.94
N LEU A 114 8.45 -8.57 6.72
CA LEU A 114 8.19 -8.31 8.14
C LEU A 114 9.48 -8.36 8.97
N GLN A 115 10.39 -9.28 8.66
CA GLN A 115 11.71 -9.37 9.29
C GLN A 115 12.51 -8.09 9.02
N GLN A 116 12.49 -7.57 7.79
CA GLN A 116 13.17 -6.32 7.47
C GLN A 116 12.63 -5.13 8.28
N ILE A 117 11.31 -5.03 8.50
CA ILE A 117 10.72 -4.00 9.36
C ILE A 117 11.30 -4.07 10.79
N ASN A 118 11.43 -5.28 11.31
CA ASN A 118 11.94 -5.54 12.66
C ASN A 118 13.44 -5.26 12.76
N ASP A 119 14.25 -5.76 11.82
CA ASP A 119 15.71 -5.60 11.80
C ASP A 119 16.16 -4.16 11.61
N LYS A 120 15.37 -3.37 10.87
CA LYS A 120 15.63 -1.94 10.63
C LYS A 120 14.98 -1.02 11.65
N HIS A 121 14.35 -1.60 12.67
CA HIS A 121 13.71 -0.88 13.77
C HIS A 121 12.78 0.26 13.30
N TYR A 122 12.04 0.06 12.21
CA TYR A 122 11.20 1.11 11.63
C TYR A 122 10.05 1.56 12.54
N SER A 123 9.68 0.74 13.53
CA SER A 123 8.68 1.07 14.55
C SER A 123 9.19 1.99 15.66
N ARG A 124 10.52 2.14 15.81
CA ARG A 124 11.15 2.91 16.89
C ARG A 124 10.65 4.36 17.03
N PRO A 125 10.42 5.13 15.95
CA PRO A 125 9.89 6.50 16.06
C PRO A 125 8.47 6.60 16.65
N PHE A 126 7.76 5.47 16.73
CA PHE A 126 6.35 5.41 17.15
C PHE A 126 6.14 4.66 18.47
N GLU A 127 7.21 4.25 19.16
CA GLU A 127 7.13 3.50 20.43
C GLU A 127 6.36 4.23 21.53
N THR A 128 6.39 5.56 21.53
CA THR A 128 5.66 6.40 22.49
C THR A 128 4.35 6.96 21.94
N ASP A 129 3.98 6.56 20.73
CA ASP A 129 2.74 7.01 20.09
C ASP A 129 1.54 6.28 20.71
N SER A 130 0.47 7.04 20.99
CA SER A 130 -0.76 6.48 21.54
C SER A 130 -1.59 5.65 20.54
N ARG A 131 -1.27 5.75 19.24
CA ARG A 131 -1.98 5.04 18.17
C ARG A 131 -1.55 3.58 18.12
N LYS A 132 -2.46 2.71 17.71
CA LYS A 132 -2.14 1.29 17.51
C LYS A 132 -1.27 1.13 16.27
N LEU A 133 -0.12 0.47 16.43
CA LEU A 133 0.83 0.21 15.35
C LEU A 133 0.61 -1.18 14.75
N PHE A 134 0.67 -1.27 13.43
CA PHE A 134 0.68 -2.50 12.65
C PHE A 134 1.98 -2.55 11.84
N LYS A 135 2.76 -3.62 11.97
CA LYS A 135 3.84 -3.94 11.04
C LYS A 135 3.33 -4.95 10.05
N ILE A 136 3.51 -4.68 8.76
CA ILE A 136 2.89 -5.48 7.71
C ILE A 136 3.94 -5.81 6.65
N GLY A 137 4.25 -7.09 6.53
CA GLY A 137 5.05 -7.61 5.43
C GLY A 137 4.14 -8.08 4.30
N VAL A 138 4.44 -7.69 3.06
CA VAL A 138 3.60 -8.02 1.90
C VAL A 138 4.44 -8.62 0.78
N ASN A 139 3.98 -9.73 0.22
CA ASN A 139 4.60 -10.37 -0.94
C ASN A 139 3.74 -10.22 -2.19
N PHE A 140 4.38 -9.78 -3.27
CA PHE A 140 3.83 -9.78 -4.62
C PHE A 140 4.41 -10.93 -5.42
N SER A 141 3.54 -11.62 -6.16
CA SER A 141 3.95 -12.61 -7.14
C SER A 141 4.01 -11.95 -8.52
N ALA A 142 5.18 -12.03 -9.16
CA ALA A 142 5.32 -11.63 -10.56
C ALA A 142 4.50 -12.53 -11.51
N GLU A 143 4.23 -13.77 -11.10
CA GLU A 143 3.48 -14.74 -11.88
C GLU A 143 1.98 -14.41 -11.89
N THR A 144 1.37 -14.29 -10.70
CA THR A 144 -0.06 -13.98 -10.58
C THR A 144 -0.36 -12.50 -10.75
N ARG A 145 0.69 -11.67 -10.74
CA ARG A 145 0.63 -10.23 -10.84
C ARG A 145 -0.19 -9.55 -9.75
N ASN A 146 -0.17 -10.15 -8.58
CA ASN A 146 -1.01 -9.76 -7.47
C ASN A 146 -0.29 -9.95 -6.13
N ILE A 147 -0.90 -9.46 -5.07
CA ILE A 147 -0.50 -9.77 -3.70
C ILE A 147 -0.77 -11.26 -3.49
N GLU A 148 0.29 -12.00 -3.23
CA GLU A 148 0.21 -13.42 -2.91
C GLU A 148 -0.06 -13.62 -1.41
N LYS A 149 0.56 -12.80 -0.57
CA LYS A 149 0.47 -12.94 0.89
C LYS A 149 0.75 -11.61 1.60
N TRP A 150 0.08 -11.39 2.72
CA TRP A 150 0.48 -10.38 3.71
C TRP A 150 0.51 -11.01 5.10
N LEU A 151 1.36 -10.49 5.97
CA LEU A 151 1.46 -10.85 7.38
C LEU A 151 1.40 -9.59 8.23
N VAL A 152 0.78 -9.69 9.41
CA VAL A 152 0.64 -8.56 10.33
C VAL A 152 1.18 -8.94 11.71
N GLU A 153 2.01 -8.07 12.26
CA GLU A 153 2.48 -8.08 13.64
C GLU A 153 1.97 -6.82 14.36
N ASN A 154 1.43 -7.01 15.57
CA ASN A 154 0.93 -5.93 16.43
C ASN A 154 1.90 -5.70 17.59
#